data_AF-A0A438BQC0-F1
#
_entry.id   AF-A0A438BQC0-F1
#
_cell.length_a   1.000
_cell.length_b   1.000
_cell.length_c   1.000
_cell.angle_alpha   90.00
_cell.angle_beta   90.00
_cell.angle_gamma   90.00
#
_symmetry.space_group_name_H-M   'P 1'
#
loop_
_entity.id
_entity.type
_entity.pdbx_description
1 polymer ?
#
loop_
_entity_poly.entity_id
_entity_poly.type
_entity_poly.pdbx_seq_one_letter_code
_entity_poly.pdbx_strand_id
1 'polypeptide(L)'
;MKHLEESDVGISFYISQLPGFRGILKQRYCDFIVNEVDSDGNVVHLTSLDAPPESMEKNETKISDQSNKGYASEIELFRSLVGDSDAECLKGLIDQVASGIEDGVSPIVLSSSSDKSHRTAVHNFFKENLKFLVTDTIDGSDASSKCIRVRLNSGGSHNNGRNSRKRKDRRDKPFDSRGSDNWSEHVGKFLR
;
A
#
# COMPACT_ATOMS: atom_id res chain seq x y z
N MET A 1 -27.37 -14.04 29.27
CA MET A 1 -27.70 -14.00 27.83
C MET A 1 -28.00 -15.43 27.40
N LYS A 2 -29.12 -15.67 26.70
CA LYS A 2 -29.41 -16.99 26.11
C LYS A 2 -28.42 -17.20 24.96
N HIS A 3 -27.71 -18.32 24.94
CA HIS A 3 -26.90 -18.71 23.78
C HIS A 3 -27.82 -19.20 22.67
N LEU A 4 -27.46 -18.92 21.41
CA LEU A 4 -28.20 -19.38 20.24
C LEU A 4 -27.86 -20.85 19.99
N GLU A 5 -28.85 -21.72 20.01
CA GLU A 5 -28.70 -23.15 19.76
C GLU A 5 -29.09 -23.50 18.31
N GLU A 6 -28.63 -24.64 17.79
CA GLU A 6 -28.97 -25.14 16.44
C GLU A 6 -30.48 -25.25 16.20
N SER A 7 -31.24 -25.64 17.22
CA SER A 7 -32.70 -25.74 17.14
C SER A 7 -33.39 -24.38 16.99
N ASP A 8 -32.79 -23.30 17.53
CA ASP A 8 -33.35 -21.95 17.38
C ASP A 8 -33.26 -21.46 15.91
N VAL A 9 -32.41 -22.09 15.08
CA VAL A 9 -32.26 -21.82 13.64
C VAL A 9 -32.77 -22.96 12.75
N GLY A 10 -33.52 -23.91 13.31
CA GLY A 10 -34.22 -24.96 12.55
C GLY A 10 -33.36 -26.18 12.17
N ILE A 11 -32.20 -26.37 12.77
CA ILE A 11 -31.34 -27.54 12.54
C ILE A 11 -31.66 -28.59 13.62
N SER A 12 -32.37 -29.67 13.25
CA SER A 12 -32.91 -30.64 14.22
C SER A 12 -32.91 -32.11 13.80
N PHE A 13 -32.56 -32.41 12.54
CA PHE A 13 -32.64 -33.77 12.00
C PHE A 13 -31.27 -34.29 11.56
N TYR A 14 -31.09 -35.61 11.67
CA TYR A 14 -29.90 -36.33 11.26
C TYR A 14 -30.23 -37.30 10.12
N ILE A 15 -29.26 -37.56 9.25
CA ILE A 15 -29.40 -38.58 8.19
C ILE A 15 -29.20 -40.00 8.75
N SER A 16 -28.34 -40.15 9.77
CA SER A 16 -28.00 -41.45 10.39
C SER A 16 -28.84 -41.72 11.64
N GLN A 17 -29.12 -43.00 11.91
CA GLN A 17 -29.80 -43.48 13.14
C GLN A 17 -28.83 -44.02 14.20
N LEU A 18 -27.51 -43.95 13.96
CA LEU A 18 -26.51 -44.43 14.91
C LEU A 18 -26.46 -43.53 16.17
N PRO A 19 -26.13 -44.08 17.35
CA PRO A 19 -25.89 -43.27 18.54
C PRO A 19 -24.77 -42.24 18.32
N GLY A 20 -24.98 -41.02 18.79
CA GLY A 20 -23.97 -39.97 18.79
C GLY A 20 -22.87 -40.23 19.83
N PHE A 21 -21.73 -39.55 19.65
CA PHE A 21 -20.63 -39.53 20.59
C PHE A 21 -20.10 -38.11 20.75
N ARG A 22 -19.29 -37.87 21.78
CA ARG A 22 -18.71 -36.55 22.04
C ARG A 22 -17.35 -36.42 21.39
N GLY A 23 -17.13 -35.31 20.68
CA GLY A 23 -15.84 -34.92 20.13
C GLY A 23 -15.57 -33.45 20.36
N ILE A 24 -14.29 -33.06 20.35
CA ILE A 24 -13.88 -31.65 20.35
C ILE A 24 -13.53 -31.30 18.91
N LEU A 25 -14.29 -30.38 18.31
CA LEU A 25 -14.04 -29.87 16.97
C LEU A 25 -13.25 -28.55 17.05
N LYS A 26 -12.25 -28.37 16.16
CA LYS A 26 -11.38 -27.18 16.09
C LYS A 26 -10.58 -26.92 17.39
N GLN A 27 -10.01 -27.97 17.99
CA GLN A 27 -9.15 -27.83 19.16
C GLN A 27 -7.86 -27.04 18.84
N ARG A 28 -7.26 -27.31 17.66
CA ARG A 28 -6.18 -26.52 17.05
C ARG A 28 -6.63 -26.00 15.69
N TYR A 29 -6.02 -24.91 15.23
CA TYR A 29 -6.33 -24.37 13.90
C TYR A 29 -6.02 -25.37 12.78
N CYS A 30 -5.03 -26.25 12.98
CA CYS A 30 -4.62 -27.24 12.00
C CYS A 30 -5.49 -28.50 12.00
N ASP A 31 -6.42 -28.65 12.95
CA ASP A 31 -7.36 -29.78 12.95
C ASP A 31 -8.51 -29.58 11.94
N PHE A 32 -8.67 -28.35 11.40
CA PHE A 32 -9.70 -28.02 10.42
C PHE A 32 -9.14 -27.04 9.37
N ILE A 33 -8.70 -27.57 8.23
CA ILE A 33 -8.15 -26.80 7.11
C ILE A 33 -9.17 -26.80 5.98
N VAL A 34 -9.39 -25.65 5.36
CA VAL A 34 -10.33 -25.48 4.24
C VAL A 34 -9.55 -25.04 3.01
N ASN A 35 -9.72 -25.77 1.91
CA ASN A 35 -9.24 -25.37 0.59
C ASN A 35 -10.46 -25.12 -0.30
N GLU A 36 -10.49 -23.94 -0.94
CA GLU A 36 -11.55 -23.60 -1.89
C GLU A 36 -11.43 -24.43 -3.16
N VAL A 37 -12.57 -24.73 -3.78
CA VAL A 37 -12.65 -25.29 -5.13
C VAL A 37 -13.22 -24.19 -6.03
N ASP A 38 -12.47 -23.79 -7.05
CA ASP A 38 -12.88 -22.72 -7.96
C ASP A 38 -13.99 -23.18 -8.93
N SER A 39 -14.47 -22.24 -9.77
CA SER A 39 -15.53 -22.52 -10.76
C SER A 39 -15.10 -23.51 -11.85
N ASP A 40 -13.80 -23.71 -12.03
CA ASP A 40 -13.21 -24.64 -12.99
C ASP A 40 -12.93 -26.02 -12.35
N GLY A 41 -13.22 -26.18 -11.06
CA GLY A 41 -13.04 -27.42 -10.30
C GLY A 41 -11.64 -27.62 -9.74
N ASN A 42 -10.76 -26.60 -9.76
CA ASN A 42 -9.42 -26.70 -9.21
C ASN A 42 -9.42 -26.44 -7.70
N VAL A 43 -8.66 -27.24 -6.95
CA VAL A 43 -8.44 -27.02 -5.52
C VAL A 43 -7.35 -25.97 -5.33
N VAL A 44 -7.70 -24.84 -4.72
CA VAL A 44 -6.81 -23.70 -4.51
C VAL A 44 -5.74 -24.04 -3.46
N HIS A 45 -4.47 -23.83 -3.81
CA HIS A 45 -3.33 -23.98 -2.91
C HIS A 45 -2.40 -22.77 -3.02
N LEU A 46 -1.76 -22.40 -1.91
CA LEU A 46 -0.69 -21.40 -1.92
C LEU A 46 0.57 -22.00 -2.54
N THR A 47 0.89 -21.63 -3.77
CA THR A 47 2.01 -22.19 -4.54
C THR A 47 3.25 -21.30 -4.57
N SER A 48 3.10 -19.99 -4.41
CA SER A 48 4.20 -19.03 -4.36
C SER A 48 3.91 -17.91 -3.35
N LEU A 49 4.98 -17.42 -2.72
CA LEU A 49 4.99 -16.23 -1.85
C LEU A 49 5.57 -15.00 -2.57
N ASP A 50 5.97 -15.16 -3.82
CA ASP A 50 6.59 -14.11 -4.59
C ASP A 50 5.55 -13.06 -4.93
N ALA A 51 5.96 -11.78 -4.86
CA ALA A 51 5.12 -10.72 -5.35
C ALA A 51 4.90 -10.92 -6.86
N PRO A 52 3.68 -10.66 -7.38
CA PRO A 52 3.48 -10.57 -8.81
C PRO A 52 4.50 -9.59 -9.40
N PRO A 53 5.05 -9.87 -10.59
CA PRO A 53 5.99 -8.94 -11.21
C PRO A 53 5.31 -7.57 -11.31
N GLU A 54 5.94 -6.55 -10.71
CA GLU A 54 5.51 -5.18 -10.94
C GLU A 54 5.51 -4.98 -12.45
N SER A 55 4.39 -4.54 -13.01
CA SER A 55 4.36 -4.02 -14.36
C SER A 55 5.21 -2.76 -14.34
N MET A 56 6.52 -2.94 -14.45
CA MET A 56 7.46 -1.88 -14.73
C MET A 56 7.10 -1.40 -16.12
N GLU A 57 6.17 -0.43 -16.19
CA GLU A 57 6.40 0.66 -17.12
C GLU A 57 7.79 1.18 -16.74
N LYS A 58 8.80 0.71 -17.48
CA LYS A 58 10.15 1.24 -17.48
C LYS A 58 10.07 2.71 -17.88
N ASN A 59 9.72 3.56 -16.94
CA ASN A 59 10.06 4.96 -16.99
C ASN A 59 11.43 5.06 -16.32
N GLU A 60 12.44 4.51 -17.01
CA GLU A 60 13.83 4.85 -16.77
C GLU A 60 13.94 6.36 -16.96
N THR A 61 13.86 7.12 -15.86
CA THR A 61 14.10 8.57 -15.88
C THR A 61 15.60 8.77 -16.09
N LYS A 62 16.05 8.67 -17.35
CA LYS A 62 17.27 9.32 -17.78
C LYS A 62 16.99 10.82 -17.78
N ILE A 63 17.59 11.51 -16.83
CA ILE A 63 17.63 12.98 -16.72
C ILE A 63 18.19 13.61 -18.02
N SER A 64 18.88 12.84 -18.87
CA SER A 64 19.53 13.33 -20.10
C SER A 64 18.60 13.75 -21.24
N ASP A 65 17.34 13.29 -21.29
CA ASP A 65 16.51 13.45 -22.50
C ASP A 65 15.49 14.61 -22.41
N GLN A 66 15.45 15.35 -21.30
CA GLN A 66 14.38 16.34 -21.02
C GLN A 66 14.77 17.81 -21.21
N SER A 67 15.95 18.12 -21.73
CA SER A 67 16.40 19.52 -21.88
C SER A 67 15.63 20.34 -22.94
N ASN A 68 14.64 19.77 -23.64
CA ASN A 68 13.96 20.42 -24.78
C ASN A 68 12.42 20.26 -24.80
N LYS A 69 11.78 19.77 -23.73
CA LYS A 69 10.32 19.69 -23.68
C LYS A 69 9.74 20.95 -23.04
N GLY A 70 9.03 21.76 -23.80
CA GLY A 70 8.35 22.95 -23.28
C GLY A 70 7.10 22.54 -22.50
N TYR A 71 7.07 22.81 -21.18
CA TYR A 71 5.96 22.46 -20.28
C TYR A 71 4.80 23.49 -20.31
N ALA A 72 4.60 24.18 -21.43
CA ALA A 72 3.68 25.31 -21.51
C ALA A 72 2.22 24.89 -21.25
N SER A 73 1.79 23.76 -21.82
CA SER A 73 0.44 23.23 -21.65
C SER A 73 0.19 22.74 -20.22
N GLU A 74 1.17 22.09 -19.61
CA GLU A 74 1.11 21.65 -18.22
C GLU A 74 1.04 22.86 -17.27
N ILE A 75 1.80 23.93 -17.53
CA ILE A 75 1.75 25.17 -16.74
C ILE A 75 0.38 25.84 -16.84
N GLU A 76 -0.27 25.83 -18.01
CA GLU A 76 -1.63 26.36 -18.19
C GLU A 76 -2.70 25.52 -17.46
N LEU A 77 -2.58 24.20 -17.48
CA LEU A 77 -3.44 23.30 -16.69
C LEU A 77 -3.25 23.54 -15.19
N PHE A 78 -2.00 23.68 -14.75
CA PHE A 78 -1.67 23.97 -13.36
C PHE A 78 -2.19 25.34 -12.91
N ARG A 79 -2.11 26.34 -13.77
CA ARG A 79 -2.67 27.68 -13.56
C ARG A 79 -4.17 27.63 -13.31
N SER A 80 -4.90 26.80 -14.05
CA SER A 80 -6.33 26.61 -13.83
C SER A 80 -6.64 25.90 -12.51
N LEU A 81 -5.71 25.10 -11.98
CA LEU A 81 -5.87 24.36 -10.73
C LEU A 81 -5.55 25.20 -9.48
N VAL A 82 -4.46 25.98 -9.51
CA VAL A 82 -3.90 26.67 -8.31
C VAL A 82 -3.86 28.20 -8.45
N GLY A 83 -4.04 28.73 -9.67
CA GLY A 83 -4.02 30.17 -9.96
C GLY A 83 -2.67 30.66 -10.50
N ASP A 84 -2.66 31.95 -10.88
CA ASP A 84 -1.54 32.57 -11.60
C ASP A 84 -0.24 32.64 -10.78
N SER A 85 -0.35 33.04 -9.51
CA SER A 85 0.80 33.21 -8.61
C SER A 85 1.63 31.93 -8.49
N ASP A 86 0.97 30.81 -8.19
CA ASP A 86 1.64 29.52 -7.98
C ASP A 86 2.14 28.92 -9.31
N ALA A 87 1.46 29.21 -10.42
CA ALA A 87 1.90 28.79 -11.75
C ALA A 87 3.16 29.54 -12.21
N GLU A 88 3.29 30.82 -11.88
CA GLU A 88 4.53 31.58 -12.12
C GLU A 88 5.70 31.02 -11.30
N CYS A 89 5.47 30.61 -10.05
CA CYS A 89 6.48 29.93 -9.24
C CYS A 89 6.92 28.60 -9.86
N LEU A 90 5.97 27.79 -10.34
CA LEU A 90 6.28 26.52 -11.01
C LEU A 90 7.07 26.73 -12.31
N LYS A 91 6.69 27.73 -13.11
CA LYS A 91 7.42 28.10 -14.32
C LYS A 91 8.87 28.48 -13.99
N GLY A 92 9.07 29.34 -12.99
CA GLY A 92 10.41 29.73 -12.55
C GLY A 92 11.26 28.54 -12.06
N LEU A 93 10.63 27.58 -11.36
CA LEU A 93 11.31 26.34 -10.96
C LEU A 93 11.74 25.51 -12.18
N ILE A 94 10.85 25.31 -13.16
CA ILE A 94 11.16 24.56 -14.39
C ILE A 94 12.28 25.24 -15.18
N ASP A 95 12.25 26.57 -15.29
CA ASP A 95 13.30 27.35 -15.98
C ASP A 95 14.66 27.21 -15.25
N GLN A 96 14.68 27.17 -13.92
CA GLN A 96 15.89 26.91 -13.12
C GLN A 96 16.45 25.49 -13.36
N VAL A 97 15.57 24.50 -13.45
CA VAL A 97 15.95 23.11 -13.76
C VAL A 97 16.52 23.01 -15.18
N ALA A 98 15.90 23.68 -16.15
CA ALA A 98 16.37 23.71 -17.54
C ALA A 98 17.73 24.41 -17.70
N SER A 99 18.05 25.38 -16.82
CA SER A 99 19.34 26.08 -16.79
C SER A 99 20.50 25.25 -16.24
N GLY A 100 20.25 24.03 -15.75
CA GLY A 100 21.30 23.06 -15.41
C GLY A 100 22.03 23.28 -14.08
N ILE A 101 21.45 24.06 -13.15
CA ILE A 101 22.01 24.24 -11.80
C ILE A 101 21.49 23.12 -10.89
N GLU A 102 22.03 21.90 -11.03
CA GLU A 102 21.55 20.73 -10.25
C GLU A 102 21.72 20.90 -8.72
N ASP A 103 22.73 21.64 -8.26
CA ASP A 103 23.06 21.78 -6.83
C ASP A 103 22.43 22.99 -6.13
N GLY A 104 21.51 23.72 -6.79
CA GLY A 104 20.98 25.01 -6.28
C GLY A 104 19.48 25.24 -6.41
N VAL A 105 18.70 24.32 -6.98
CA VAL A 105 17.26 24.56 -7.18
C VAL A 105 16.54 24.53 -5.83
N SER A 106 16.08 25.71 -5.38
CA SER A 106 15.38 25.85 -4.12
C SER A 106 13.94 25.35 -4.24
N PRO A 107 13.42 24.59 -3.26
CA PRO A 107 12.01 24.18 -3.27
C PRO A 107 11.08 25.39 -3.28
N ILE A 108 10.00 25.31 -4.06
CA ILE A 108 8.91 26.29 -3.99
C ILE A 108 7.85 25.80 -3.01
N VAL A 109 7.23 26.74 -2.30
CA VAL A 109 6.09 26.49 -1.42
C VAL A 109 4.90 27.21 -2.03
N LEU A 110 3.88 26.45 -2.39
CA LEU A 110 2.63 26.96 -2.95
C LEU A 110 1.81 27.66 -1.87
N SER A 111 0.80 28.43 -2.31
CA SER A 111 -0.16 29.08 -1.43
C SER A 111 -0.84 28.09 -0.45
N SER A 112 -1.29 28.62 0.69
CA SER A 112 -1.94 27.79 1.72
C SER A 112 -3.28 27.26 1.23
N SER A 113 -3.47 25.94 1.31
CA SER A 113 -4.71 25.24 0.99
C SER A 113 -5.24 24.48 2.21
N SER A 114 -6.37 24.94 2.73
CA SER A 114 -7.09 24.26 3.82
C SER A 114 -7.77 22.97 3.33
N ASP A 115 -8.22 22.94 2.07
CA ASP A 115 -8.95 21.82 1.48
C ASP A 115 -8.03 20.62 1.14
N LYS A 116 -8.36 19.47 1.74
CA LYS A 116 -7.66 18.21 1.48
C LYS A 116 -7.87 17.72 0.05
N SER A 117 -9.05 17.96 -0.53
CA SER A 117 -9.36 17.53 -1.90
C SER A 117 -8.49 18.30 -2.89
N HIS A 118 -8.47 19.63 -2.78
CA HIS A 118 -7.57 20.48 -3.56
C HIS A 118 -6.10 20.05 -3.43
N ARG A 119 -5.60 19.83 -2.20
CA ARG A 119 -4.21 19.37 -2.02
C ARG A 119 -3.94 18.03 -2.73
N THR A 120 -4.89 17.12 -2.69
CA THR A 120 -4.78 15.81 -3.36
C THR A 120 -4.74 15.97 -4.88
N ALA A 121 -5.57 16.87 -5.44
CA ALA A 121 -5.56 17.18 -6.88
C ALA A 121 -4.20 17.74 -7.34
N VAL A 122 -3.61 18.64 -6.54
CA VAL A 122 -2.27 19.17 -6.81
C VAL A 122 -1.22 18.06 -6.77
N HIS A 123 -1.22 17.19 -5.76
CA HIS A 123 -0.30 16.05 -5.71
C HIS A 123 -0.43 15.12 -6.93
N ASN A 124 -1.66 14.84 -7.37
CA ASN A 124 -1.90 14.01 -8.55
C ASN A 124 -1.41 14.69 -9.83
N PHE A 125 -1.60 16.01 -9.97
CA PHE A 125 -1.10 16.76 -11.11
C PHE A 125 0.41 16.57 -11.31
N PHE A 126 1.22 16.70 -10.24
CA PHE A 126 2.67 16.48 -10.32
C PHE A 126 3.03 15.02 -10.61
N LYS A 127 2.31 14.06 -10.03
CA LYS A 127 2.54 12.63 -10.23
C LYS A 127 2.31 12.21 -11.69
N GLU A 128 1.32 12.81 -12.35
CA GLU A 128 0.95 12.48 -13.73
C GLU A 128 1.80 13.24 -14.74
N ASN A 129 2.02 14.54 -14.53
CA ASN A 129 2.56 15.44 -15.55
C ASN A 129 4.05 15.79 -15.35
N LEU A 130 4.54 15.80 -14.10
CA LEU A 130 5.87 16.34 -13.74
C LEU A 130 6.63 15.39 -12.80
N LYS A 131 6.87 14.15 -13.24
CA LYS A 131 7.46 13.05 -12.44
C LYS A 131 8.87 13.33 -11.88
N PHE A 132 9.59 14.31 -12.44
CA PHE A 132 10.90 14.75 -11.95
C PHE A 132 10.78 15.68 -10.73
N LEU A 133 9.57 16.11 -10.38
CA LEU A 133 9.26 16.87 -9.17
C LEU A 133 8.53 15.99 -8.15
N VAL A 134 8.83 16.20 -6.88
CA VAL A 134 8.16 15.57 -5.73
C VAL A 134 7.44 16.64 -4.94
N THR A 135 6.26 16.27 -4.43
CA THR A 135 5.44 17.15 -3.61
C THR A 135 5.20 16.59 -2.22
N ASP A 136 5.24 17.46 -1.21
CA ASP A 136 4.93 17.14 0.17
C ASP A 136 4.06 18.21 0.82
N THR A 137 3.09 17.80 1.65
CA THR A 137 2.28 18.75 2.43
C THR A 137 3.07 19.15 3.67
N ILE A 138 3.28 20.46 3.86
CA ILE A 138 3.87 21.05 5.07
C ILE A 138 2.83 21.90 5.78
N ASP A 139 2.99 22.08 7.10
CA ASP A 139 2.18 23.03 7.85
C ASP A 139 2.67 24.46 7.53
N GLY A 140 1.74 25.38 7.30
CA GLY A 140 2.03 26.77 6.98
C GLY A 140 2.33 27.61 8.23
N SER A 141 2.30 28.94 8.10
CA SER A 141 2.60 29.86 9.20
C SER A 141 1.65 29.70 10.40
N ASP A 142 0.40 29.35 10.13
CA ASP A 142 -0.59 29.04 11.16
C ASP A 142 -0.81 27.53 11.25
N ALA A 143 -0.98 26.99 12.46
CA ALA A 143 -1.17 25.55 12.70
C ALA A 143 -2.39 24.93 11.98
N SER A 144 -3.31 25.76 11.47
CA SER A 144 -4.46 25.34 10.66
C SER A 144 -4.21 25.42 9.15
N SER A 145 -3.20 26.18 8.73
CA SER A 145 -2.83 26.37 7.33
C SER A 145 -1.89 25.25 6.89
N LYS A 146 -2.12 24.70 5.70
CA LYS A 146 -1.25 23.68 5.10
C LYS A 146 -0.89 24.12 3.70
N CYS A 147 0.35 23.98 3.31
CA CYS A 147 0.82 24.29 1.96
C CYS A 147 1.50 23.08 1.35
N ILE A 148 1.64 23.11 0.03
CA ILE A 148 2.34 22.07 -0.71
C ILE A 148 3.70 22.62 -1.09
N ARG A 149 4.74 21.88 -0.70
CA ARG A 149 6.10 22.14 -1.15
C ARG A 149 6.39 21.26 -2.36
N VAL A 150 7.03 21.85 -3.36
CA VAL A 150 7.47 21.19 -4.60
C VAL A 150 8.98 21.25 -4.66
N ARG A 151 9.63 20.11 -4.91
CA ARG A 151 11.09 20.00 -4.98
C ARG A 151 11.52 19.05 -6.09
N LEU A 152 12.75 19.20 -6.58
CA LEU A 152 13.35 18.21 -7.48
C LEU A 152 13.42 16.84 -6.81
N ASN A 153 13.15 15.81 -7.61
CA ASN A 153 13.39 14.43 -7.24
C ASN A 153 14.89 14.12 -7.33
N SER A 154 15.69 14.63 -6.39
CA SER A 154 17.06 14.14 -6.25
C SER A 154 16.98 12.65 -5.89
N GLY A 155 17.62 11.80 -6.68
CA GLY A 155 17.56 10.33 -6.59
C GLY A 155 18.18 9.73 -5.32
N GLY A 156 18.00 10.37 -4.16
CA GLY A 156 18.35 9.82 -2.87
C GLY A 156 17.43 8.65 -2.53
N SER A 157 17.93 7.44 -2.75
CA SER A 157 17.59 6.17 -2.09
C SER A 157 16.15 6.07 -1.57
N HIS A 158 15.33 5.27 -2.26
CA HIS A 158 14.05 4.77 -1.78
C HIS A 158 14.07 4.38 -0.30
N ASN A 159 13.64 5.30 0.56
CA ASN A 159 13.09 4.98 1.88
C ASN A 159 11.57 5.07 1.81
N ASN A 160 10.98 4.35 0.86
CA ASN A 160 9.56 4.02 0.91
C ASN A 160 9.38 2.77 1.79
N GLY A 161 9.84 2.89 3.04
CA GLY A 161 9.79 1.87 4.07
C GLY A 161 8.97 2.36 5.27
N ARG A 162 7.85 3.05 5.04
CA ARG A 162 6.90 3.37 6.11
C ARG A 162 5.91 2.21 6.26
N ASN A 163 5.99 1.55 7.40
CA ASN A 163 5.08 0.53 7.95
C ASN A 163 5.35 -0.95 7.62
N SER A 164 6.60 -1.38 7.64
CA SER A 164 6.90 -2.75 8.09
C SER A 164 7.02 -2.73 9.61
N ARG A 165 5.94 -3.09 10.32
CA ARG A 165 6.07 -3.48 11.74
C ARG A 165 7.12 -4.59 11.75
N LYS A 166 8.31 -4.29 12.27
CA LYS A 166 9.43 -5.20 12.49
C LYS A 166 8.87 -6.53 13.03
N ARG A 167 8.62 -7.51 12.14
CA ARG A 167 8.14 -8.83 12.54
C ARG A 167 9.28 -9.40 13.35
N LYS A 168 9.08 -9.48 14.67
CA LYS A 168 10.01 -10.11 15.60
C LYS A 168 10.33 -11.48 15.02
N ASP A 169 11.62 -11.69 14.72
CA ASP A 169 12.18 -12.91 14.16
C ASP A 169 11.61 -14.13 14.90
N ARG A 170 10.62 -14.79 14.28
CA ARG A 170 10.00 -15.99 14.82
C ARG A 170 10.92 -17.13 14.41
N ARG A 171 12.02 -17.32 15.14
CA ARG A 171 12.90 -18.49 15.06
C ARG A 171 12.04 -19.75 14.99
N ASP A 172 11.82 -20.34 13.82
CA ASP A 172 11.17 -21.62 13.47
C ASP A 172 10.21 -22.26 14.49
N LYS A 173 9.49 -21.44 15.26
CA LYS A 173 8.61 -21.87 16.33
C LYS A 173 7.23 -21.87 15.72
N PRO A 174 6.66 -23.06 15.46
CA PRO A 174 5.32 -23.14 14.91
C PRO A 174 4.36 -22.40 15.84
N PHE A 175 3.44 -21.69 15.23
CA PHE A 175 2.58 -20.69 15.88
C PHE A 175 1.66 -21.27 16.96
N ASP A 176 1.47 -22.60 17.01
CA ASP A 176 0.64 -23.26 18.01
C ASP A 176 1.24 -24.61 18.44
N SER A 177 1.95 -24.61 19.57
CA SER A 177 2.43 -25.83 20.22
C SER A 177 1.48 -26.34 21.32
N ARG A 178 0.25 -25.83 21.40
CA ARG A 178 -0.68 -26.24 22.47
C ARG A 178 -1.10 -27.70 22.25
N GLY A 179 -0.85 -28.54 23.24
CA GLY A 179 -1.21 -29.96 23.21
C GLY A 179 -0.26 -30.84 22.37
N SER A 180 0.91 -30.34 21.96
CA SER A 180 1.90 -31.16 21.22
C SER A 180 2.60 -32.21 22.09
N ASP A 181 2.45 -32.14 23.41
CA ASP A 181 3.15 -33.00 24.37
C ASP A 181 2.64 -34.46 24.34
N ASN A 182 1.44 -34.69 23.81
CA ASN A 182 0.85 -36.01 23.64
C ASN A 182 1.04 -36.58 22.21
N TRP A 183 1.79 -35.91 21.33
CA TRP A 183 1.99 -36.35 19.94
C TRP A 183 3.29 -37.14 19.81
N SER A 184 3.26 -38.24 19.07
CA SER A 184 4.44 -39.09 18.89
C SER A 184 5.51 -38.37 18.06
N GLU A 185 6.77 -38.39 18.51
CA GLU A 185 7.88 -37.63 17.88
C GLU A 185 8.11 -37.97 16.40
N HIS A 186 7.76 -39.18 15.98
CA HIS A 186 7.95 -39.68 14.61
C HIS A 186 6.85 -39.22 13.63
N VAL A 187 5.70 -38.75 14.14
CA VAL A 187 4.66 -38.12 13.32
C VAL A 187 4.90 -36.63 13.46
N GLY A 188 5.37 -35.95 12.41
CA GLY A 188 5.68 -34.52 12.47
C GLY A 188 4.62 -33.72 13.23
N LYS A 189 5.04 -32.81 14.11
CA LYS A 189 4.16 -32.09 15.06
C LYS A 189 2.98 -31.34 14.40
N PHE A 190 3.05 -31.14 13.10
CA PHE A 190 2.05 -30.48 12.26
C PHE A 190 1.90 -31.27 10.96
N LEU A 191 0.66 -31.46 10.53
CA LEU A 191 0.38 -31.84 9.14
C LEU A 191 0.93 -30.72 8.24
N ARG A 192 1.88 -31.08 7.37
CA ARG A 192 2.41 -30.18 6.34
C ARG A 192 1.57 -30.29 5.08
#